data_AF-A0A0H4PHE0-F1
#
_entry.id   AF-A0A0H4PHE0-F1
#
_cell.length_a   1.000
_cell.length_b   1.000
_cell.length_c   1.000
_cell.angle_alpha   90.00
_cell.angle_beta   90.00
_cell.angle_gamma   90.00
#
_symmetry.space_group_name_H-M   'P 1'
#
loop_
_entity.id
_entity.type
_entity.pdbx_description
1 polymer ?
#
loop_
_entity_poly.entity_id
_entity_poly.type
_entity_poly.pdbx_seq_one_letter_code
_entity_poly.pdbx_strand_id
1 'polypeptide(L)'
;MKKRPYLLLLLLFLSFGLFHSFSSYAQVSPNLGTTSAMLEKASSAMDNGDFKKANGIFRDIIESNQPIPPEMPYLFSKTLFELGQYHNAQSFVNKYLDLNGFKGSYYKQAKALQAELAHPLEEIASCEYCDARGYRYGTCTTCHGEGKSEQSCSLCRGRGVIGCSRCAGDGLVTKKNVFNIVEYFECERCSGKGRLTCTSCHGTLVETDFCPVCEGSGHILTEELCDHTVPEK
;
A
#
# COMPACT_ATOMS: atom_id res chain seq x y z
N MET A 1 70.12 -42.99 58.92
CA MET A 1 70.44 -42.03 57.85
C MET A 1 70.32 -42.72 56.49
N LYS A 2 69.46 -42.16 55.62
CA LYS A 2 69.32 -42.29 54.15
C LYS A 2 69.74 -43.60 53.46
N LYS A 3 68.78 -44.23 52.76
CA LYS A 3 68.74 -44.24 51.27
C LYS A 3 67.36 -44.70 50.77
N ARG A 4 66.89 -44.02 49.72
CA ARG A 4 65.65 -44.22 48.96
C ARG A 4 65.78 -45.43 48.03
N PRO A 5 64.65 -46.07 47.65
CA PRO A 5 64.44 -46.33 46.22
C PRO A 5 62.95 -46.25 45.84
N TYR A 6 62.55 -45.19 45.15
CA TYR A 6 61.36 -45.21 44.27
C TYR A 6 61.71 -44.39 43.02
N LEU A 7 62.65 -44.96 42.26
CA LEU A 7 63.05 -44.57 40.92
C LEU A 7 62.43 -45.60 39.97
N LEU A 8 61.11 -45.54 39.75
CA LEU A 8 60.40 -46.26 38.67
C LEU A 8 58.88 -45.96 38.69
N LEU A 9 58.51 -44.69 38.77
CA LEU A 9 57.12 -44.25 38.54
C LEU A 9 57.11 -42.90 37.80
N LEU A 10 58.05 -42.79 36.86
CA LEU A 10 58.22 -41.69 35.93
C LEU A 10 57.95 -42.31 34.55
N LEU A 11 56.87 -41.88 33.90
CA LEU A 11 56.33 -42.26 32.56
C LEU A 11 54.91 -42.87 32.58
N LEU A 12 53.94 -42.21 33.22
CA LEU A 12 52.52 -42.42 32.91
C LEU A 12 51.67 -41.16 33.21
N PHE A 13 52.23 -39.98 32.93
CA PHE A 13 51.53 -38.69 33.04
C PHE A 13 51.87 -37.79 31.83
N LEU A 14 51.87 -38.37 30.63
CA LEU A 14 52.27 -37.66 29.42
C LEU A 14 51.47 -38.13 28.20
N SER A 15 50.14 -38.16 28.30
CA SER A 15 49.23 -38.27 27.15
C SER A 15 47.77 -38.16 27.58
N PHE A 16 47.27 -36.94 27.80
CA PHE A 16 45.91 -36.50 27.39
C PHE A 16 45.61 -35.05 27.86
N GLY A 17 46.59 -34.15 27.76
CA GLY A 17 46.29 -32.73 27.64
C GLY A 17 46.16 -32.44 26.16
N LEU A 18 44.93 -32.24 25.65
CA LEU A 18 44.55 -31.50 24.43
C LEU A 18 43.10 -31.81 24.04
N PHE A 19 42.15 -31.43 24.89
CA PHE A 19 40.79 -31.08 24.44
C PHE A 19 40.37 -29.83 25.21
N HIS A 20 41.01 -28.70 24.89
CA HIS A 20 40.39 -27.40 25.13
C HIS A 20 39.26 -27.29 24.11
N SER A 21 38.04 -27.54 24.56
CA SER A 21 36.84 -27.09 23.87
C SER A 21 36.97 -25.59 23.68
N PHE A 22 37.30 -25.16 22.46
CA PHE A 22 37.03 -23.81 22.03
C PHE A 22 35.50 -23.65 22.06
N SER A 23 34.99 -23.12 23.15
CA SER A 23 33.66 -22.52 23.17
C SER A 23 33.72 -21.35 22.19
N SER A 24 33.33 -21.60 20.94
CA SER A 24 32.89 -20.55 20.03
C SER A 24 31.66 -19.91 20.68
N TYR A 25 31.89 -18.89 21.48
CA TYR A 25 30.87 -17.89 21.72
C TYR A 25 30.60 -17.25 20.36
N ALA A 26 29.58 -17.74 19.67
CA ALA A 26 28.88 -16.93 18.70
C ALA A 26 28.42 -15.68 19.45
N GLN A 27 29.18 -14.60 19.32
CA GLN A 27 28.76 -13.27 19.73
C GLN A 27 27.62 -12.90 18.77
N VAL A 28 26.39 -13.32 19.10
CA VAL A 28 25.20 -12.61 18.64
C VAL A 28 25.27 -11.27 19.38
N SER A 29 26.00 -10.32 18.80
CA SER A 29 25.91 -8.95 19.28
C SER A 29 24.45 -8.54 19.11
N PRO A 30 23.83 -7.92 20.12
CA PRO A 30 22.55 -7.29 19.90
C PRO A 30 22.78 -6.22 18.83
N ASN A 31 22.00 -6.28 17.75
CA ASN A 31 22.13 -5.43 16.56
C ASN A 31 21.69 -3.98 16.82
N LEU A 32 21.99 -3.45 18.00
CA LEU A 32 21.55 -2.17 18.55
C LEU A 32 22.23 -0.94 17.90
N GLY A 33 23.13 -1.15 16.93
CA GLY A 33 23.89 -0.08 16.27
C GLY A 33 23.53 0.16 14.80
N THR A 34 22.71 -0.69 14.18
CA THR A 34 22.42 -0.56 12.74
C THR A 34 21.55 0.64 12.45
N THR A 35 20.45 0.83 13.19
CA THR A 35 19.57 1.99 13.00
C THR A 35 20.24 3.30 13.41
N SER A 36 21.08 3.31 14.44
CA SER A 36 21.86 4.49 14.84
C SER A 36 22.88 4.89 13.76
N ALA A 37 23.61 3.93 13.18
CA ALA A 37 24.54 4.22 12.09
C ALA A 37 23.81 4.68 10.82
N MET A 38 22.63 4.13 10.53
CA MET A 38 21.78 4.61 9.43
C MET A 38 21.26 6.02 9.70
N LEU A 39 20.88 6.32 10.94
CA LEU A 39 20.46 7.65 11.35
C LEU A 39 21.57 8.68 11.15
N GLU A 40 22.81 8.38 11.54
CA GLU A 40 23.96 9.26 11.30
C GLU A 40 24.20 9.52 9.81
N LYS A 41 24.04 8.49 8.97
CA LYS A 41 24.12 8.63 7.50
C LYS A 41 22.99 9.50 6.96
N ALA A 42 21.77 9.34 7.47
CA ALA A 42 20.64 10.16 7.08
C ALA A 42 20.85 11.63 7.48
N SER A 43 21.28 11.89 8.72
CA SER A 43 21.62 13.23 9.20
C SER A 43 22.73 13.86 8.36
N SER A 44 23.77 13.10 8.03
CA SER A 44 24.85 13.58 7.15
C SER A 44 24.33 13.92 5.75
N ALA A 45 23.37 13.17 5.22
CA ALA A 45 22.74 13.50 3.94
C ALA A 45 21.91 14.80 4.04
N MET A 46 21.16 14.98 5.13
CA MET A 46 20.42 16.22 5.41
C MET A 46 21.35 17.43 5.52
N ASP A 47 22.49 17.31 6.22
CA ASP A 47 23.47 18.38 6.38
C ASP A 47 24.10 18.82 5.05
N ASN A 48 24.16 17.90 4.08
CA ASN A 48 24.61 18.16 2.72
C ASN A 48 23.48 18.66 1.78
N GLY A 49 22.24 18.82 2.28
CA GLY A 49 21.07 19.20 1.48
C GLY A 49 20.52 18.07 0.60
N ASP A 50 21.01 16.84 0.74
CA ASP A 50 20.55 15.68 -0.03
C ASP A 50 19.36 15.00 0.67
N PHE A 51 18.22 15.69 0.66
CA PHE A 51 17.00 15.21 1.31
C PHE A 51 16.41 13.96 0.63
N LYS A 52 16.66 13.74 -0.67
CA LYS A 52 16.22 12.53 -1.37
C LYS A 52 16.94 11.30 -0.84
N LYS A 53 18.26 11.38 -0.67
CA LYS A 53 19.05 10.31 -0.06
C LYS A 53 18.69 10.09 1.40
N ALA A 54 18.51 11.18 2.17
CA ALA A 54 18.08 11.08 3.56
C ALA A 54 16.72 10.34 3.67
N ASN A 55 15.75 10.70 2.83
CA ASN A 55 14.43 10.03 2.78
C ASN A 55 14.55 8.54 2.46
N GLY A 56 15.41 8.16 1.51
CA GLY A 56 15.68 6.74 1.23
C GLY A 56 16.17 6.00 2.48
N ILE A 57 17.18 6.54 3.16
CA ILE A 57 17.76 5.92 4.37
C ILE A 57 16.73 5.84 5.51
N PHE A 58 15.90 6.87 5.71
CA PHE A 58 14.84 6.84 6.71
C PHE A 58 13.80 5.75 6.44
N ARG A 59 13.44 5.54 5.16
CA ARG A 59 12.54 4.45 4.76
C ARG A 59 13.18 3.09 5.02
N ASP A 60 14.47 2.93 4.71
CA ASP A 60 15.21 1.70 5.02
C ASP A 60 15.22 1.39 6.53
N ILE A 61 15.33 2.42 7.39
CA ILE A 61 15.22 2.24 8.86
C ILE A 61 13.83 1.70 9.23
N ILE A 62 12.75 2.27 8.67
CA ILE A 62 11.37 1.82 8.96
C ILE A 62 11.18 0.37 8.49
N GLU A 63 11.65 0.04 7.29
CA GLU A 63 11.53 -1.29 6.68
C GLU A 63 12.35 -2.36 7.42
N SER A 64 13.43 -1.95 8.12
CA SER A 64 14.27 -2.87 8.90
C SER A 64 13.55 -3.54 10.08
N ASN A 65 12.37 -3.03 10.48
CA ASN A 65 11.61 -3.46 11.67
C ASN A 65 12.42 -3.45 12.98
N GLN A 66 13.52 -2.70 13.03
CA GLN A 66 14.33 -2.51 14.22
C GLN A 66 13.77 -1.36 15.09
N PRO A 67 14.17 -1.26 16.37
CA PRO A 67 13.84 -0.11 17.20
C PRO A 67 14.25 1.21 16.54
N ILE A 68 13.27 2.10 16.38
CA ILE A 68 13.44 3.41 15.76
C ILE A 68 14.03 4.37 16.81
N PRO A 69 15.13 5.08 16.50
CA PRO A 69 15.69 6.10 17.39
C PRO A 69 14.66 7.20 17.71
N PRO A 70 14.57 7.70 18.96
CA PRO A 70 13.53 8.63 19.39
C PRO A 70 13.55 9.98 18.64
N GLU A 71 14.71 10.40 18.14
CA GLU A 71 14.90 11.60 17.32
C GLU A 71 14.49 11.44 15.85
N MET A 72 14.46 10.20 15.34
CA MET A 72 14.26 9.92 13.92
C MET A 72 12.94 10.49 13.39
N PRO A 73 11.79 10.40 14.09
CA PRO A 73 10.53 10.96 13.57
C PRO A 73 10.60 12.47 13.29
N TYR A 74 11.32 13.24 14.10
CA TYR A 74 11.50 14.67 13.83
C TYR A 74 12.41 14.90 12.61
N LEU A 75 13.55 14.23 12.54
CA LEU A 75 14.50 14.38 11.42
C LEU A 75 13.89 13.94 10.09
N PHE A 76 13.12 12.86 10.12
CA PHE A 76 12.39 12.38 8.95
C PHE A 76 11.28 13.35 8.54
N SER A 77 10.53 13.89 9.50
CA SER A 77 9.54 14.94 9.23
C SER A 77 10.14 16.16 8.53
N LYS A 78 11.28 16.67 9.05
CA LYS A 78 12.01 17.78 8.41
C LYS A 78 12.42 17.42 6.97
N THR A 79 12.94 16.22 6.76
CA THR A 79 13.31 15.74 5.42
C THR A 79 12.12 15.72 4.47
N LEU A 80 10.96 15.25 4.95
CA LEU A 80 9.73 15.19 4.16
C LEU A 80 9.20 16.59 3.82
N PHE A 81 9.34 17.55 4.75
CA PHE A 81 8.99 18.95 4.52
C PHE A 81 9.81 19.57 3.39
N GLU A 82 11.13 19.36 3.39
CA GLU A 82 12.04 19.85 2.34
C GLU A 82 11.78 19.19 0.98
N LEU A 83 11.16 18.00 0.98
CA LEU A 83 10.74 17.30 -0.23
C LEU A 83 9.30 17.63 -0.66
N GLY A 84 8.60 18.54 0.02
CA GLY A 84 7.21 18.89 -0.29
C GLY A 84 6.17 17.85 0.14
N GLN A 85 6.56 16.81 0.86
CA GLN A 85 5.64 15.77 1.37
C GLN A 85 4.99 16.20 2.68
N TYR A 86 4.26 17.32 2.65
CA TYR A 86 3.79 18.04 3.85
C TYR A 86 2.85 17.23 4.74
N HIS A 87 1.91 16.47 4.16
CA HIS A 87 1.00 15.61 4.95
C HIS A 87 1.76 14.51 5.74
N ASN A 88 2.76 13.90 5.09
CA ASN A 88 3.62 12.91 5.74
C ASN A 88 4.49 13.58 6.81
N ALA A 89 5.09 14.73 6.51
CA ALA A 89 5.86 15.52 7.47
C ALA A 89 5.03 15.84 8.72
N GLN A 90 3.77 16.27 8.57
CA GLN A 90 2.86 16.54 9.68
C GLN A 90 2.61 15.28 10.53
N SER A 91 2.38 14.15 9.89
CA SER A 91 2.14 12.88 10.60
C SER A 91 3.34 12.49 11.48
N PHE A 92 4.57 12.62 10.97
CA PHE A 92 5.78 12.28 11.71
C PHE A 92 6.13 13.29 12.81
N VAL A 93 5.94 14.61 12.59
CA VAL A 93 6.22 15.60 13.66
C VAL A 93 5.21 15.49 14.79
N ASN A 94 3.93 15.22 14.50
CA ASN A 94 2.93 14.96 15.53
C ASN A 94 3.33 13.72 16.34
N LYS A 95 3.72 12.64 15.66
CA LYS A 95 4.18 11.42 16.34
C LYS A 95 5.41 11.67 17.22
N TYR A 96 6.36 12.49 16.77
CA TYR A 96 7.52 12.88 17.57
C TYR A 96 7.10 13.57 18.88
N LEU A 97 6.21 14.56 18.77
CA LEU A 97 5.70 15.34 19.90
C LEU A 97 4.91 14.46 20.88
N ASP A 98 4.11 13.52 20.37
CA ASP A 98 3.30 12.60 21.20
C ASP A 98 4.17 11.63 22.00
N LEU A 99 5.21 11.08 21.38
CA LEU A 99 6.07 10.08 22.02
C LEU A 99 7.05 10.69 23.02
N ASN A 100 7.62 11.86 22.69
CA ASN A 100 8.70 12.46 23.48
C ASN A 100 8.22 13.59 24.41
N GLY A 101 7.10 14.22 24.09
CA GLY A 101 6.59 15.40 24.79
C GLY A 101 7.62 16.54 24.88
N PHE A 102 7.51 17.34 25.94
CA PHE A 102 8.41 18.46 26.21
C PHE A 102 9.87 18.06 26.53
N LYS A 103 10.14 16.76 26.71
CA LYS A 103 11.48 16.23 27.01
C LYS A 103 12.27 15.88 25.75
N GLY A 104 11.63 15.91 24.58
CA GLY A 104 12.30 15.65 23.31
C GLY A 104 13.40 16.67 23.00
N SER A 105 14.55 16.18 22.56
CA SER A 105 15.72 16.99 22.15
C SER A 105 15.38 18.04 21.08
N TYR A 106 14.37 17.78 20.25
CA TYR A 106 13.90 18.64 19.17
C TYR A 106 12.51 19.24 19.43
N TYR A 107 12.02 19.27 20.68
CA TYR A 107 10.66 19.74 20.98
C TYR A 107 10.35 21.13 20.40
N LYS A 108 11.27 22.09 20.58
CA LYS A 108 11.08 23.46 20.08
C LYS A 108 11.03 23.51 18.56
N GLN A 109 11.93 22.80 17.91
CA GLN A 109 12.01 22.76 16.45
C GLN A 109 10.84 22.00 15.84
N ALA A 110 10.38 20.92 16.47
CA ALA A 110 9.18 20.19 16.08
C ALA A 110 7.92 21.08 16.18
N LYS A 111 7.82 21.93 17.20
CA LYS A 111 6.72 22.90 17.31
C LYS A 111 6.79 23.99 16.25
N ALA A 112 7.99 24.46 15.91
CA ALA A 112 8.18 25.42 14.81
C ALA A 112 7.76 24.78 13.46
N LEU A 113 8.26 23.59 13.16
CA LEU A 113 7.91 22.85 11.95
C LEU A 113 6.40 22.56 11.85
N GLN A 114 5.76 22.21 12.97
CA GLN A 114 4.29 22.03 13.02
C GLN A 114 3.55 23.31 12.62
N ALA A 115 4.07 24.49 12.99
CA ALA A 115 3.48 25.78 12.60
C ALA A 115 3.77 26.12 11.13
N GLU A 116 4.99 25.87 10.64
CA GLU A 116 5.38 26.08 9.24
C GLU A 116 4.56 25.22 8.27
N LEU A 117 4.18 24.01 8.69
CA LEU A 117 3.32 23.10 7.92
C LEU A 117 1.89 23.61 7.72
N ALA A 118 1.41 24.58 8.52
CA ALA A 118 0.01 25.01 8.45
C ALA A 118 -0.35 25.57 7.06
N HIS A 119 0.50 26.41 6.49
CA HIS A 119 0.28 27.02 5.17
C HIS A 119 0.22 26.00 4.02
N PRO A 120 1.25 25.16 3.78
CA PRO A 120 1.20 24.22 2.67
C PRO A 120 0.09 23.17 2.82
N LEU A 121 -0.34 22.85 4.04
CA LEU A 121 -1.49 21.97 4.24
C LEU A 121 -2.82 22.64 3.93
N GLU A 122 -2.93 23.96 4.16
CA GLU A 122 -4.09 24.75 3.72
C GLU A 122 -4.14 24.86 2.18
N GLU A 123 -2.99 25.01 1.52
CA GLU A 123 -2.87 24.95 0.06
C GLU A 123 -3.32 23.59 -0.49
N ILE A 124 -2.89 22.49 0.13
CA ILE A 124 -3.37 21.14 -0.22
C ILE A 124 -4.88 21.02 -0.02
N ALA A 125 -5.40 21.46 1.13
CA ALA A 125 -6.82 21.33 1.45
C ALA A 125 -7.73 22.16 0.54
N SER A 126 -7.23 23.26 -0.01
CA SER A 126 -7.96 24.14 -0.92
C SER A 126 -7.77 23.80 -2.41
N CYS A 127 -6.89 22.85 -2.73
CA CYS A 127 -6.55 22.50 -4.10
C CYS A 127 -7.50 21.43 -4.66
N GLU A 128 -8.14 21.73 -5.79
CA GLU A 128 -9.05 20.80 -6.49
C GLU A 128 -8.30 19.74 -7.33
N TYR A 129 -6.97 19.84 -7.44
CA TYR A 129 -6.14 19.01 -8.31
C TYR A 129 -5.28 17.99 -7.56
N CYS A 130 -5.36 17.94 -6.24
CA CYS A 130 -4.65 16.96 -5.45
C CYS A 130 -5.54 16.23 -4.44
N ASP A 131 -5.07 15.07 -4.03
CA ASP A 131 -5.66 14.36 -2.91
C ASP A 131 -5.38 15.09 -1.58
N ALA A 132 -6.03 14.62 -0.52
CA ALA A 132 -5.85 15.17 0.83
C ALA A 132 -4.41 15.08 1.38
N ARG A 133 -3.51 14.36 0.69
CA ARG A 133 -2.11 14.18 1.06
C ARG A 133 -1.16 15.08 0.24
N GLY A 134 -1.67 15.78 -0.78
CA GLY A 134 -0.92 16.66 -1.66
C GLY A 134 -0.38 16.02 -2.95
N TYR A 135 -0.85 14.81 -3.31
CA TYR A 135 -0.47 14.17 -4.57
C TYR A 135 -1.45 14.52 -5.69
N ARG A 136 -0.92 14.73 -6.89
CA ARG A 136 -1.68 15.19 -8.05
C ARG A 136 -2.66 14.14 -8.55
N TYR A 137 -3.84 14.59 -8.96
CA TYR A 137 -4.77 13.76 -9.71
C TYR A 137 -4.31 13.62 -11.16
N GLY A 138 -4.22 12.38 -11.62
CA GLY A 138 -4.01 12.04 -13.02
C GLY A 138 -5.34 11.84 -13.73
N THR A 139 -5.39 12.10 -15.03
CA THR A 139 -6.58 11.78 -15.83
C THR A 139 -6.76 10.27 -15.92
N CYS A 140 -7.98 9.77 -15.69
CA CYS A 140 -8.26 8.35 -15.86
C CYS A 140 -8.04 7.95 -17.33
N THR A 141 -7.13 7.00 -17.57
CA THR A 141 -6.78 6.54 -18.92
C THR A 141 -7.89 5.73 -19.60
N THR A 142 -8.85 5.19 -18.84
CA THR A 142 -9.95 4.37 -19.35
C THR A 142 -11.13 5.19 -19.85
N CYS A 143 -11.46 6.30 -19.17
CA CYS A 143 -12.55 7.19 -19.55
C CYS A 143 -12.08 8.56 -20.04
N HIS A 144 -10.77 8.80 -20.12
CA HIS A 144 -10.17 10.07 -20.56
C HIS A 144 -10.70 11.31 -19.81
N GLY A 145 -11.07 11.14 -18.53
CA GLY A 145 -11.61 12.24 -17.71
C GLY A 145 -13.12 12.37 -17.71
N GLU A 146 -13.85 11.60 -18.52
CA GLU A 146 -15.32 11.69 -18.61
C GLU A 146 -16.04 11.10 -17.38
N GLY A 147 -15.35 10.26 -16.59
CA GLY A 147 -15.93 9.54 -15.47
C GLY A 147 -16.90 8.42 -15.90
N LYS A 148 -17.17 8.27 -17.18
CA LYS A 148 -18.04 7.23 -17.74
C LYS A 148 -17.31 6.44 -18.81
N SER A 149 -17.67 5.18 -18.97
CA SER A 149 -17.10 4.34 -20.03
C SER A 149 -18.16 3.42 -20.60
N GLU A 150 -18.05 3.12 -21.89
CA GLU A 150 -18.88 2.07 -22.49
C GLU A 150 -18.49 0.73 -21.89
N GLN A 151 -19.48 0.04 -21.33
CA GLN A 151 -19.31 -1.27 -20.73
C GLN A 151 -20.22 -2.27 -21.41
N SER A 152 -19.83 -3.55 -21.33
CA SER A 152 -20.74 -4.63 -21.74
C SER A 152 -22.01 -4.56 -20.90
N CYS A 153 -23.17 -4.55 -21.56
CA CYS A 153 -24.47 -4.49 -20.89
C CYS A 153 -24.55 -5.54 -19.77
N SER A 154 -24.77 -5.12 -18.54
CA SER A 154 -24.84 -5.94 -17.33
C SER A 154 -25.85 -7.09 -17.46
N LEU A 155 -26.96 -6.83 -18.13
CA LEU A 155 -28.06 -7.78 -18.28
C LEU A 155 -27.79 -8.89 -19.32
N CYS A 156 -27.26 -8.55 -20.50
CA CYS A 156 -26.99 -9.53 -21.56
C CYS A 156 -25.52 -9.94 -21.67
N ARG A 157 -24.63 -9.27 -20.94
CA ARG A 157 -23.17 -9.45 -20.94
C ARG A 157 -22.60 -9.46 -22.37
N GLY A 158 -22.99 -8.49 -23.17
CA GLY A 158 -22.54 -8.33 -24.56
C GLY A 158 -23.20 -9.28 -25.57
N ARG A 159 -24.22 -10.06 -25.19
CA ARG A 159 -24.89 -11.01 -26.11
C ARG A 159 -26.07 -10.40 -26.88
N GLY A 160 -26.59 -9.26 -26.45
CA GLY A 160 -27.73 -8.58 -27.08
C GLY A 160 -29.08 -9.28 -26.89
N VAL A 161 -29.10 -10.48 -26.32
CA VAL A 161 -30.29 -11.28 -26.06
C VAL A 161 -30.30 -11.84 -24.64
N ILE A 162 -31.49 -12.01 -24.10
CA ILE A 162 -31.76 -12.62 -22.78
C ILE A 162 -32.71 -13.81 -22.94
N GLY A 163 -32.66 -14.75 -22.00
CA GLY A 163 -33.62 -15.87 -21.98
C GLY A 163 -35.04 -15.39 -21.71
N CYS A 164 -36.03 -15.99 -22.38
CA CYS A 164 -37.42 -15.69 -22.09
C CYS A 164 -37.82 -16.32 -20.75
N SER A 165 -38.10 -15.48 -19.74
CA SER A 165 -38.51 -15.96 -18.41
C SER A 165 -39.82 -16.77 -18.42
N ARG A 166 -40.69 -16.57 -19.42
CA ARG A 166 -41.98 -17.28 -19.53
C ARG A 166 -41.82 -18.75 -19.93
N CYS A 167 -40.79 -19.09 -20.71
CA CYS A 167 -40.52 -20.46 -21.16
C CYS A 167 -39.14 -20.97 -20.74
N ALA A 168 -38.48 -20.30 -19.80
CA ALA A 168 -37.14 -20.62 -19.29
C ALA A 168 -36.04 -20.79 -20.37
N GLY A 169 -36.25 -20.30 -21.60
CA GLY A 169 -35.30 -20.47 -22.70
C GLY A 169 -35.69 -21.50 -23.74
N ASP A 170 -36.71 -22.33 -23.49
CA ASP A 170 -37.04 -23.49 -24.32
C ASP A 170 -37.91 -23.16 -25.54
N GLY A 171 -38.50 -21.97 -25.56
CA GLY A 171 -39.44 -21.57 -26.62
C GLY A 171 -40.84 -22.17 -26.49
N LEU A 172 -41.04 -23.11 -25.55
CA LEU A 172 -42.30 -23.80 -25.30
C LEU A 172 -42.79 -23.60 -23.86
N VAL A 173 -44.10 -23.57 -23.65
CA VAL A 173 -44.74 -23.54 -22.33
C VAL A 173 -45.64 -24.76 -22.17
N THR A 174 -45.54 -25.43 -21.03
CA THR A 174 -46.35 -26.62 -20.73
C THR A 174 -47.62 -26.24 -19.98
N LYS A 175 -48.75 -26.81 -20.38
CA LYS A 175 -50.02 -26.72 -19.65
C LYS A 175 -50.58 -28.12 -19.46
N LYS A 176 -51.24 -28.36 -18.31
CA LYS A 176 -51.96 -29.60 -18.06
C LYS A 176 -53.43 -29.40 -18.40
N ASN A 177 -53.98 -30.29 -19.20
CA ASN A 177 -55.40 -30.28 -19.53
C ASN A 177 -56.24 -30.96 -18.43
N VAL A 178 -57.56 -31.00 -18.60
CA VAL A 178 -58.52 -31.61 -17.65
C VAL A 178 -58.30 -33.12 -17.42
N PHE A 179 -57.52 -33.78 -18.28
CA PHE A 179 -57.13 -35.18 -18.17
C PHE A 179 -55.72 -35.37 -17.59
N ASN A 180 -55.11 -34.31 -17.07
CA ASN A 180 -53.76 -34.31 -16.49
C ASN A 180 -52.65 -34.67 -17.51
N ILE A 181 -52.92 -34.55 -18.81
CA ILE A 181 -51.94 -34.72 -19.89
C ILE A 181 -51.21 -33.40 -20.08
N VAL A 182 -49.88 -33.48 -20.26
CA VAL A 182 -49.02 -32.31 -20.51
C VAL A 182 -49.03 -31.98 -22.00
N GLU A 183 -49.48 -30.79 -22.33
CA GLU A 183 -49.48 -30.23 -23.68
C GLU A 183 -48.43 -29.13 -23.80
N TYR A 184 -47.74 -29.08 -24.94
CA TYR A 184 -46.71 -28.10 -25.25
C TYR A 184 -47.27 -27.04 -26.19
N PHE A 185 -47.16 -25.78 -25.78
CA PHE A 185 -47.58 -24.64 -26.60
C PHE A 185 -46.38 -23.76 -26.90
N GLU A 186 -46.36 -23.16 -28.09
CA GLU A 186 -45.36 -22.15 -28.42
C GLU A 186 -45.46 -20.97 -27.45
N CYS A 187 -44.32 -20.51 -26.95
CA CYS A 187 -44.29 -19.37 -26.04
C CYS A 187 -44.61 -18.08 -26.80
N GLU A 188 -45.80 -17.53 -26.59
CA GLU A 188 -46.27 -16.28 -27.20
C GLU A 188 -45.32 -15.10 -26.95
N ARG A 189 -44.64 -15.07 -25.79
CA ARG A 189 -43.78 -13.94 -25.41
C ARG A 189 -42.52 -13.84 -26.28
N CYS A 190 -41.96 -14.98 -26.70
CA CYS A 190 -40.74 -15.01 -27.51
C CYS A 190 -40.98 -15.62 -28.90
N SER A 191 -42.23 -15.86 -29.28
CA SER A 191 -42.63 -16.48 -30.55
C SER A 191 -41.78 -17.72 -30.86
N GLY A 192 -41.73 -18.64 -29.89
CA GLY A 192 -41.02 -19.93 -30.05
C GLY A 192 -39.49 -19.85 -30.00
N LYS A 193 -38.88 -18.66 -29.98
CA LYS A 193 -37.41 -18.51 -30.07
C LYS A 193 -36.66 -18.82 -28.78
N GLY A 194 -37.36 -18.88 -27.64
CA GLY A 194 -36.75 -19.05 -26.31
C GLY A 194 -35.95 -17.84 -25.82
N ARG A 195 -35.67 -16.85 -26.67
CA ARG A 195 -34.84 -15.68 -26.37
C ARG A 195 -35.57 -14.40 -26.75
N LEU A 196 -35.24 -13.32 -26.04
CA LEU A 196 -35.73 -11.96 -26.27
C LEU A 196 -34.55 -11.02 -26.48
N THR A 197 -34.74 -9.95 -27.25
CA THR A 197 -33.76 -8.85 -27.30
C THR A 197 -33.58 -8.29 -25.89
N CYS A 198 -32.33 -7.99 -25.53
CA CYS A 198 -32.00 -7.41 -24.24
C CYS A 198 -32.81 -6.13 -24.01
N THR A 199 -33.47 -6.01 -22.87
CA THR A 199 -34.30 -4.86 -22.53
C THR A 199 -33.52 -3.68 -21.97
N SER A 200 -32.26 -3.87 -21.55
CA SER A 200 -31.39 -2.78 -21.08
C SER A 200 -30.68 -2.11 -22.27
N CYS A 201 -29.96 -2.88 -23.08
CA CYS A 201 -29.20 -2.32 -24.21
C CYS A 201 -29.97 -2.33 -25.55
N HIS A 202 -31.16 -2.91 -25.62
CA HIS A 202 -31.96 -2.99 -26.86
C HIS A 202 -31.20 -3.58 -28.07
N GLY A 203 -30.16 -4.39 -27.81
CA GLY A 203 -29.32 -4.98 -28.85
C GLY A 203 -28.03 -4.21 -29.17
N THR A 204 -27.76 -3.06 -28.56
CA THR A 204 -26.49 -2.32 -28.75
C THR A 204 -25.29 -3.02 -28.12
N LEU A 205 -25.53 -4.04 -27.28
CA LEU A 205 -24.53 -4.83 -26.54
C LEU A 205 -23.81 -4.06 -25.42
N VAL A 206 -23.81 -2.74 -25.47
CA VAL A 206 -23.12 -1.84 -24.54
C VAL A 206 -24.09 -0.94 -23.77
N GLU A 207 -23.68 -0.54 -22.58
CA GLU A 207 -24.32 0.51 -21.78
C GLU A 207 -23.26 1.49 -21.26
N THR A 208 -23.63 2.76 -21.15
CA THR A 208 -22.76 3.80 -20.59
C THR A 208 -23.02 3.88 -19.09
N ASP A 209 -22.04 3.49 -18.29
CA ASP A 209 -22.09 3.58 -16.83
C ASP A 209 -20.84 4.27 -16.29
N PHE A 210 -20.76 4.44 -14.97
CA PHE A 210 -19.57 4.94 -14.28
C PHE A 210 -18.35 4.11 -14.67
N CYS A 211 -17.24 4.80 -14.92
CA CYS A 211 -15.99 4.14 -15.22
C CYS A 211 -15.55 3.34 -13.98
N PRO A 212 -15.30 2.03 -14.09
CA PRO A 212 -15.00 1.16 -12.95
C PRO A 212 -13.60 1.41 -12.38
N VAL A 213 -12.74 2.11 -13.13
CA VAL A 213 -11.35 2.39 -12.73
C VAL A 213 -11.28 3.63 -11.85
N CYS A 214 -12.06 4.67 -12.17
CA CYS A 214 -12.09 5.91 -11.39
C CYS A 214 -13.38 6.08 -10.58
N GLU A 215 -14.27 5.08 -10.60
CA GLU A 215 -15.56 5.08 -9.89
C GLU A 215 -16.41 6.34 -10.16
N GLY A 216 -16.35 6.86 -11.40
CA GLY A 216 -17.09 8.07 -11.77
C GLY A 216 -16.34 9.40 -11.60
N SER A 217 -15.18 9.43 -10.95
CA SER A 217 -14.46 10.67 -10.63
C SER A 217 -13.78 11.33 -11.85
N GLY A 218 -13.49 10.55 -12.89
CA GLY A 218 -12.69 10.97 -14.06
C GLY A 218 -11.19 11.02 -13.79
N HIS A 219 -10.73 10.83 -12.55
CA HIS A 219 -9.33 10.96 -12.16
C HIS A 219 -8.82 9.77 -11.34
N ILE A 220 -7.50 9.57 -11.36
CA ILE A 220 -6.78 8.53 -10.62
C ILE A 220 -5.69 9.17 -9.76
N LEU A 221 -5.28 8.47 -8.70
CA LEU A 221 -4.17 8.91 -7.85
C LEU A 221 -2.84 8.70 -8.57
N THR A 222 -1.93 9.67 -8.44
CA THR A 222 -0.55 9.57 -8.92
C THR A 222 0.43 9.65 -7.76
N GLU A 223 1.71 9.36 -8.04
CA GLU A 223 2.81 9.54 -7.09
C GLU A 223 3.48 10.92 -7.24
N GLU A 224 3.01 11.75 -8.17
CA GLU A 224 3.54 13.09 -8.42
C GLU A 224 3.02 14.08 -7.37
N LEU A 225 3.92 14.86 -6.79
CA LEU A 225 3.52 15.95 -5.90
C LEU A 225 2.81 17.04 -6.70
N CYS A 226 1.73 17.56 -6.13
CA CYS A 226 0.98 18.64 -6.75
C CYS A 226 1.78 19.95 -6.69
N ASP A 227 1.83 20.67 -7.80
CA ASP A 227 2.36 22.03 -7.89
C ASP A 227 1.27 23.10 -7.67
N HIS A 228 0.04 22.67 -7.38
CA HIS A 228 -1.16 23.51 -7.22
C HIS A 228 -1.49 24.38 -8.44
N THR A 229 -0.99 24.00 -9.62
CA THR A 229 -1.30 24.68 -10.89
C THR A 229 -2.36 23.93 -11.69
N VAL A 230 -3.09 24.69 -12.52
CA VAL A 230 -4.08 24.14 -13.44
C VAL A 230 -3.37 23.22 -14.45
N PRO A 231 -3.87 22.00 -14.71
CA PRO A 231 -3.29 21.13 -15.72
C PRO A 231 -3.26 21.77 -17.11
N GLU A 232 -2.09 21.72 -17.76
CA GLU A 232 -1.98 22.06 -19.18
C GLU A 232 -2.81 21.06 -20.00
N LYS A 233 -3.59 21.57 -20.97
CA LYS A 233 -4.49 20.79 -21.83
C LYS A 233 -3.80 20.21 -23.04
#